data_AF-A0A7U9XVT1-F1
#
_entry.id   AF-A0A7U9XVT1-F1
#
_cell.length_a   1.000
_cell.length_b   1.000
_cell.length_c   1.000
_cell.angle_alpha   90.00
_cell.angle_beta   90.00
_cell.angle_gamma   90.00
#
_symmetry.space_group_name_H-M   'P 1'
#
loop_
_entity.id
_entity.type
_entity.pdbx_description
1 polymer ?
#
loop_
_entity_poly.entity_id
_entity_poly.type
_entity_poly.pdbx_seq_one_letter_code
_entity_poly.pdbx_strand_id
1 'polypeptide(L)'
;MTEKEKLIEMIKNNETIKRYQAIEKVLNTNKDLNSKINKLKTIQKQLINAKEINKQESIKHFDALYNELLAEIEGYPLMSDYLALQGDINELIQHITQIIEDGVNKELNSK
;
A
#
# COMPACT_ATOMS: atom_id res chain seq x y z
N MET A 1 15.69 -25.59 -4.41
CA MET A 1 14.58 -24.62 -4.34
C MET A 1 13.46 -25.24 -3.51
N THR A 2 13.11 -24.62 -2.40
CA THR A 2 12.02 -25.05 -1.49
C THR A 2 10.66 -24.74 -2.10
N GLU A 3 9.59 -25.38 -1.63
CA GLU A 3 8.21 -25.09 -2.09
C GLU A 3 7.81 -23.63 -1.82
N LYS A 4 8.30 -23.05 -0.71
CA LYS A 4 8.18 -21.62 -0.43
C LYS A 4 8.79 -20.77 -1.54
N GLU A 5 10.01 -21.08 -1.97
CA GLU A 5 10.70 -20.32 -3.01
C GLU A 5 9.98 -20.41 -4.36
N LYS A 6 9.44 -21.58 -4.71
CA LYS A 6 8.63 -21.78 -5.92
C LYS A 6 7.37 -20.92 -5.91
N LEU A 7 6.63 -20.90 -4.80
CA LEU A 7 5.42 -20.08 -4.65
C LEU A 7 5.73 -18.59 -4.80
N ILE A 8 6.80 -18.13 -4.14
CA ILE A 8 7.25 -16.74 -4.25
C ILE A 8 7.62 -16.40 -5.70
N GLU A 9 8.33 -17.28 -6.40
CA GLU A 9 8.71 -17.06 -7.79
C GLU A 9 7.50 -17.00 -8.71
N MET A 10 6.51 -17.89 -8.54
CA MET A 10 5.25 -17.86 -9.28
C MET A 10 4.53 -16.52 -9.11
N ILE A 11 4.42 -16.04 -7.87
CA ILE A 11 3.80 -14.75 -7.54
C ILE A 11 4.59 -13.61 -8.20
N LYS A 12 5.92 -13.59 -8.06
CA LYS A 12 6.77 -12.54 -8.68
C LYS A 12 6.72 -12.54 -10.20
N ASN A 13 6.39 -13.67 -10.82
CA ASN A 13 6.27 -13.78 -12.26
C ASN A 13 4.95 -13.28 -12.82
N ASN A 14 3.94 -13.04 -11.98
CA ASN A 14 2.67 -12.46 -12.35
C ASN A 14 2.84 -11.06 -12.98
N GLU A 15 2.11 -10.80 -14.07
CA GLU A 15 2.23 -9.57 -14.85
C GLU A 15 1.80 -8.32 -14.08
N THR A 16 0.76 -8.42 -13.25
CA THR A 16 0.29 -7.35 -12.36
C THR A 16 1.40 -6.93 -11.39
N ILE A 17 2.10 -7.91 -10.80
CA ILE A 17 3.20 -7.66 -9.87
C ILE A 17 4.41 -7.04 -10.59
N LYS A 18 4.75 -7.51 -11.79
CA LYS A 18 5.81 -6.91 -12.60
C LYS A 18 5.48 -5.46 -12.98
N ARG A 19 4.25 -5.19 -13.39
CA ARG A 19 3.79 -3.83 -13.73
C ARG A 19 3.81 -2.91 -12.50
N TYR A 20 3.34 -3.39 -11.35
CA TYR A 20 3.42 -2.68 -10.08
C TYR A 20 4.87 -2.29 -9.74
N GLN A 21 5.81 -3.24 -9.79
CA GLN A 21 7.23 -2.99 -9.51
C GLN A 21 7.86 -2.00 -10.48
N ALA A 22 7.46 -2.02 -11.76
CA ALA A 22 7.94 -1.07 -12.75
C ALA A 22 7.48 0.36 -12.43
N ILE A 23 6.20 0.54 -12.09
CA ILE A 23 5.65 1.84 -11.70
C ILE A 23 6.25 2.31 -10.37
N GLU A 24 6.35 1.41 -9.38
CA GLU A 24 6.97 1.68 -8.08
C GLU A 24 8.38 2.25 -8.24
N LYS A 25 9.19 1.65 -9.13
CA LYS A 25 10.55 2.14 -9.40
C LYS A 25 10.55 3.56 -9.97
N VAL A 26 9.63 3.87 -10.88
CA VAL A 26 9.49 5.22 -11.45
C VAL A 26 9.11 6.22 -10.36
N LEU A 27 8.08 5.92 -9.57
CA LEU A 27 7.61 6.79 -8.49
C LEU A 27 8.71 7.01 -7.43
N ASN A 28 9.40 5.94 -6.99
CA ASN A 28 10.45 6.02 -5.96
C ASN A 28 11.68 6.82 -6.40
N THR A 29 11.95 6.94 -7.70
CA THR A 29 13.05 7.80 -8.19
C THR A 29 12.71 9.29 -8.18
N ASN A 30 11.43 9.65 -8.03
CA ASN A 30 10.99 11.02 -8.01
C ASN A 30 11.25 11.66 -6.63
N LYS A 31 12.29 12.48 -6.54
CA LYS A 31 12.69 13.16 -5.30
C LYS A 31 11.63 14.10 -4.75
N ASP A 32 10.88 14.77 -5.63
CA ASP A 32 9.83 15.71 -5.23
C ASP A 32 8.64 14.96 -4.63
N LEU A 33 8.18 13.90 -5.29
CA LEU A 33 7.15 12.99 -4.75
C LEU A 33 7.56 12.42 -3.39
N ASN A 34 8.79 11.92 -3.25
CA ASN A 34 9.30 11.40 -1.98
C ASN A 34 9.30 12.47 -0.87
N SER A 35 9.67 13.71 -1.21
CA SER A 35 9.63 14.84 -0.29
C SER A 35 8.19 15.12 0.18
N LYS A 36 7.23 15.15 -0.75
CA LYS A 36 5.81 15.33 -0.43
C LYS A 36 5.27 14.20 0.45
N ILE A 37 5.58 12.93 0.16
CA ILE A 37 5.17 11.78 0.97
C ILE A 37 5.74 11.88 2.40
N ASN A 38 7.01 12.27 2.56
CA ASN A 38 7.62 12.45 3.88
C ASN A 38 6.96 13.59 4.67
N LYS A 39 6.63 14.69 3.99
CA LYS A 39 5.88 15.80 4.58
C LYS A 39 4.46 15.36 4.98
N LEU A 40 3.77 14.58 4.15
CA LEU A 40 2.44 14.03 4.45
C LEU A 40 2.46 13.19 5.73
N LYS A 41 3.46 12.30 5.89
CA LYS A 41 3.63 11.50 7.12
C LYS A 41 3.84 12.36 8.36
N THR A 42 4.57 13.47 8.22
CA THR A 42 4.79 14.41 9.34
C THR A 42 3.49 15.12 9.72
N ILE A 43 2.73 15.60 8.74
CA ILE A 43 1.41 16.22 8.98
C ILE A 43 0.44 15.22 9.59
N GLN A 44 0.43 13.97 9.12
CA GLN A 44 -0.41 12.91 9.69
C GLN A 44 -0.12 12.69 11.17
N LYS A 45 1.17 12.65 11.56
CA LYS A 45 1.56 12.54 12.97
C LYS A 45 1.10 13.74 13.79
N GLN A 46 1.23 14.95 13.25
CA GLN A 46 0.75 16.17 13.90
C GLN A 46 -0.78 16.17 14.07
N LEU A 47 -1.51 15.67 13.07
CA LEU A 47 -2.96 15.51 13.11
C LEU A 47 -3.39 14.51 14.20
N ILE A 48 -2.72 13.36 14.29
CA ILE A 48 -2.98 12.36 15.35
C ILE A 48 -2.76 13.00 16.73
N ASN A 49 -1.60 13.64 16.94
CA ASN A 49 -1.31 14.31 18.22
C ASN A 49 -2.36 15.39 18.56
N ALA A 50 -2.79 16.18 17.57
CA ALA A 50 -3.82 17.21 17.76
C ALA A 50 -5.19 16.61 18.13
N LYS A 51 -5.53 15.44 17.56
CA LYS A 51 -6.72 14.66 17.93
C LYS A 51 -6.64 14.14 19.36
N GLU A 52 -5.49 13.59 19.78
CA GLU A 52 -5.29 13.09 21.15
C GLU A 52 -5.50 14.17 22.21
N ILE A 53 -4.99 15.38 21.98
CA ILE A 53 -5.16 16.51 22.91
C ILE A 53 -6.43 17.35 22.66
N ASN A 54 -7.32 16.90 21.77
CA ASN A 54 -8.61 17.55 21.43
C ASN A 54 -8.51 19.01 20.96
N LYS A 55 -7.42 19.40 20.30
CA LYS A 55 -7.20 20.79 19.83
C LYS A 55 -7.87 21.04 18.47
N GLN A 56 -9.17 21.34 18.50
CA GLN A 56 -10.04 21.43 17.30
C GLN A 56 -9.53 22.32 16.17
N GLU A 57 -8.98 23.50 16.47
CA GLU A 57 -8.43 24.38 15.42
C GLU A 57 -7.21 23.76 14.73
N SER A 58 -6.33 23.11 15.49
CA SER A 58 -5.17 22.42 14.94
C SER A 58 -5.56 21.17 14.15
N ILE A 59 -6.59 20.44 14.60
CA ILE A 59 -7.14 19.32 13.85
C ILE A 59 -7.61 19.79 12.47
N LYS A 60 -8.44 20.84 12.40
CA LYS A 60 -8.93 21.39 11.12
C LYS A 60 -7.78 21.84 10.21
N HIS A 61 -6.79 22.51 10.78
CA HIS A 61 -5.63 22.99 10.02
C HIS A 61 -4.80 21.85 9.43
N PHE A 62 -4.42 20.86 10.24
CA PHE A 62 -3.62 19.73 9.77
C PHE A 62 -4.40 18.81 8.84
N ASP A 63 -5.70 18.66 9.04
CA ASP A 63 -6.56 17.89 8.14
C ASP A 63 -6.64 18.53 6.75
N ALA A 64 -6.82 19.85 6.68
CA ALA A 64 -6.79 20.59 5.41
C ALA A 64 -5.45 20.45 4.68
N LEU A 65 -4.33 20.64 5.39
CA LEU A 65 -2.99 20.47 4.82
C LEU A 65 -2.71 19.02 4.37
N TYR A 66 -3.23 18.04 5.11
CA TYR A 66 -3.11 16.63 4.77
C TYR A 66 -3.85 16.34 3.46
N ASN A 67 -5.11 16.78 3.35
CA ASN A 67 -5.94 16.54 2.18
C ASN A 67 -5.39 17.24 0.93
N GLU A 68 -4.91 18.47 1.05
CA GLU A 68 -4.27 19.20 -0.06
C GLU A 68 -3.02 18.45 -0.56
N LEU A 69 -2.13 18.06 0.36
CA LEU A 69 -0.90 17.36 -0.02
C LEU A 69 -1.16 15.94 -0.53
N LEU A 70 -2.19 15.27 -0.02
CA LEU A 70 -2.62 13.96 -0.52
C LEU A 70 -3.11 14.08 -1.97
N ALA A 71 -3.95 15.08 -2.27
CA ALA A 71 -4.43 15.32 -3.63
C ALA A 71 -3.28 15.62 -4.60
N GLU A 72 -2.27 16.38 -4.17
CA GLU A 72 -1.06 16.61 -4.97
C GLU A 72 -0.31 15.30 -5.26
N ILE A 73 -0.17 14.42 -4.27
CA ILE A 73 0.49 13.11 -4.40
C ILE A 73 -0.29 12.19 -5.33
N GLU A 74 -1.61 12.11 -5.17
CA GLU A 74 -2.51 11.32 -6.01
C GLU A 74 -2.55 11.82 -7.46
N GLY A 75 -2.31 13.12 -7.67
CA GLY A 75 -2.19 13.73 -8.99
C GLY A 75 -0.92 13.38 -9.77
N TYR A 76 0.06 12.69 -9.17
CA TYR A 76 1.26 12.30 -9.91
C TYR A 76 0.93 11.29 -11.02
N PRO A 77 1.58 11.40 -12.20
CA PRO A 77 1.43 10.41 -13.25
C PRO A 77 1.70 9.00 -12.72
N LEU A 78 0.86 8.05 -13.10
CA LEU A 78 0.91 6.64 -12.70
C LEU A 78 0.57 6.35 -11.23
N MET A 79 0.29 7.36 -10.39
CA MET A 79 -0.06 7.11 -8.98
C MET A 79 -1.40 6.36 -8.85
N SER A 80 -2.41 6.74 -9.64
CA SER A 80 -3.70 6.03 -9.64
C SER A 80 -3.55 4.57 -10.08
N ASP A 81 -2.78 4.32 -11.15
CA ASP A 81 -2.46 2.96 -11.62
C ASP A 81 -1.71 2.16 -10.54
N TYR A 82 -0.75 2.78 -9.85
CA TYR A 82 0.01 2.16 -8.78
C TYR A 82 -0.91 1.71 -7.63
N LEU A 83 -1.81 2.59 -7.17
CA LEU A 83 -2.75 2.29 -6.09
C LEU A 83 -3.76 1.21 -6.49
N ALA A 84 -4.27 1.24 -7.72
CA ALA A 84 -5.16 0.19 -8.23
C ALA A 84 -4.47 -1.17 -8.25
N LEU A 85 -3.25 -1.24 -8.83
CA LEU A 85 -2.45 -2.48 -8.83
C LEU A 85 -2.11 -2.96 -7.42
N GLN A 86 -1.84 -2.05 -6.49
CA GLN A 86 -1.61 -2.39 -5.09
C GLN A 86 -2.84 -3.06 -4.47
N GLY A 87 -4.05 -2.56 -4.78
CA GLY A 87 -5.31 -3.19 -4.40
C GLY A 87 -5.45 -4.59 -4.96
N ASP A 88 -5.30 -4.75 -6.28
CA ASP A 88 -5.39 -6.05 -6.96
C ASP A 88 -4.41 -7.08 -6.38
N ILE A 89 -3.17 -6.65 -6.09
CA ILE A 89 -2.15 -7.51 -5.48
C ILE A 89 -2.55 -7.92 -4.07
N ASN A 90 -3.10 -7.01 -3.26
CA ASN A 90 -3.57 -7.36 -1.92
C ASN A 90 -4.68 -8.42 -1.97
N GLU A 91 -5.66 -8.27 -2.85
CA GLU A 91 -6.73 -9.26 -3.04
C GLU A 91 -6.17 -10.61 -3.49
N LEU A 92 -5.24 -10.62 -4.45
CA LEU A 92 -4.57 -11.83 -4.90
C LEU A 92 -3.88 -12.56 -3.75
N ILE A 93 -3.11 -11.83 -2.93
CA ILE A 93 -2.39 -12.43 -1.78
C ILE A 93 -3.37 -12.97 -0.75
N GLN A 94 -4.44 -12.23 -0.43
CA GLN A 94 -5.48 -12.70 0.49
C GLN A 94 -6.14 -13.99 0.01
N HIS A 95 -6.49 -14.07 -1.29
CA HIS A 95 -7.04 -15.30 -1.87
C HIS A 95 -6.07 -16.48 -1.80
N ILE A 96 -4.78 -16.26 -2.09
CA ILE A 96 -3.76 -17.32 -1.97
C ILE A 96 -3.68 -17.81 -0.52
N THR A 97 -3.67 -16.90 0.45
CA THR A 97 -3.67 -17.26 1.88
C THR A 97 -4.89 -18.10 2.23
N GLN A 98 -6.08 -17.68 1.81
CA GLN A 98 -7.33 -18.41 2.06
C GLN A 98 -7.31 -19.82 1.46
N ILE A 99 -6.85 -19.96 0.20
CA ILE A 99 -6.75 -21.26 -0.47
C ILE A 99 -5.81 -22.21 0.29
N ILE A 100 -4.67 -21.70 0.77
CA ILE A 100 -3.70 -22.49 1.53
C ILE A 100 -4.31 -22.90 2.88
N GLU A 101 -4.93 -21.97 3.59
CA GLU A 101 -5.57 -22.22 4.89
C GLU A 101 -6.69 -23.26 4.77
N ASP A 102 -7.63 -23.07 3.84
CA ASP A 102 -8.75 -23.98 3.61
C ASP A 102 -8.28 -25.35 3.14
N GLY A 103 -7.29 -25.41 2.25
CA GLY A 103 -6.71 -26.65 1.75
C GLY A 103 -6.07 -27.47 2.87
N VAL A 104 -5.27 -26.82 3.73
CA VAL A 104 -4.63 -27.48 4.87
C VAL A 104 -5.66 -27.93 5.91
N ASN A 105 -6.60 -27.05 6.26
CA ASN A 105 -7.65 -27.37 7.23
C ASN A 105 -8.54 -28.53 6.77
N LYS A 106 -8.88 -28.59 5.47
CA LYS A 106 -9.66 -29.69 4.91
C LYS A 106 -8.93 -31.03 5.03
N GLU A 107 -7.66 -31.10 4.67
CA GLU A 107 -6.87 -32.33 4.75
C GLU A 107 -6.63 -32.79 6.20
N LEU A 108 -6.48 -31.84 7.14
CA LEU A 108 -6.31 -32.15 8.56
C LEU A 108 -7.60 -32.63 9.23
N ASN A 109 -8.75 -32.03 8.90
CA ASN A 109 -10.06 -32.37 9.48
C ASN A 109 -10.78 -33.52 8.76
N SER A 110 -10.23 -34.02 7.64
CA SER A 110 -10.77 -35.20 6.93
C SER A 110 -10.19 -36.54 7.43
N LYS A 111 -9.54 -36.55 8.60
CA LYS A 111 -9.15 -37.74 9.37
C LYS A 111 -10.04 -37.90 10.59
#